data_AF-A0A536JT09-F1
#
_entry.id   AF-A0A536JT09-F1
#
_cell.length_a   1.000
_cell.length_b   1.000
_cell.length_c   1.000
_cell.angle_alpha   90.00
_cell.angle_beta   90.00
_cell.angle_gamma   90.00
#
_symmetry.space_group_name_H-M   'P 1'
#
loop_
_entity.id
_entity.type
_entity.pdbx_description
1 polymer ?
#
loop_
_entity_poly.entity_id
_entity_poly.type
_entity_poly.pdbx_seq_one_letter_code
_entity_poly.pdbx_strand_id
1 'polypeptide(L)'
;MKIFDFLFHLSQRIGEPLLRFTMGLVLLWIAGLKFVDPAPGRGMLEASLPLFAFNGFVYTLGVLEIVAALLLFAGLWVRYVGLALLLLFGGTLTIFLVAPAITYGPHNFPILSLAGQFLLKDTVLAAAAINLVAMDSARARARSEHMMNTRTAVQT
;
A
#
# COMPACT_ATOMS: atom_id res chain seq x y z
N MET A 1 13.91 21.99 -24.37
CA MET A 1 14.71 21.35 -23.30
C MET A 1 14.36 21.86 -21.91
N LYS A 2 14.52 23.15 -21.58
CA LYS A 2 14.26 23.71 -20.23
C LYS A 2 12.92 23.35 -19.56
N ILE A 3 11.84 23.19 -20.34
CA ILE A 3 10.52 22.81 -19.80
C ILE A 3 10.47 21.36 -19.31
N PHE A 4 11.11 20.43 -20.02
CA PHE A 4 11.15 19.02 -19.63
C PHE A 4 11.99 18.84 -18.36
N ASP A 5 13.11 19.54 -18.25
CA ASP A 5 13.96 19.52 -17.06
C ASP A 5 13.20 20.03 -15.83
N PHE A 6 12.43 21.12 -15.98
CA PHE A 6 11.55 21.63 -14.93
C PHE A 6 10.49 20.60 -14.50
N LEU A 7 9.82 19.94 -15.46
CA LEU A 7 8.81 18.92 -15.17
C LEU A 7 9.42 17.72 -14.44
N PHE A 8 10.61 17.27 -14.82
CA PHE A 8 11.31 16.18 -14.15
C PHE A 8 11.71 16.55 -12.71
N HIS A 9 12.25 17.75 -12.49
CA HIS A 9 12.57 18.22 -11.15
C HIS A 9 11.33 18.36 -10.27
N LEU A 10 10.23 18.88 -10.82
CA LEU A 10 8.97 19.00 -10.09
C LEU A 10 8.45 17.62 -9.69
N SER A 11 8.42 16.68 -10.64
CA SER A 11 8.01 15.29 -10.42
C SER A 11 8.82 14.61 -9.30
N GLN A 12 10.15 14.76 -9.31
CA GLN A 12 11.00 14.21 -8.25
C GLN A 12 10.73 14.82 -6.87
N ARG A 13 10.38 16.11 -6.81
CA ARG A 13 10.14 16.81 -5.56
C ARG A 13 8.77 16.47 -4.95
N ILE A 14 7.73 16.35 -5.78
CA ILE A 14 6.36 16.11 -5.33
C ILE A 14 5.99 14.62 -5.28
N GLY A 15 6.71 13.76 -6.00
CA GLY A 15 6.35 12.36 -6.17
C GLY A 15 6.25 11.60 -4.85
N GLU A 16 7.22 11.78 -3.95
CA GLU A 16 7.19 11.09 -2.65
C GLU A 16 6.06 11.52 -1.72
N PRO A 17 5.88 12.82 -1.40
CA PRO A 17 4.77 13.23 -0.55
C PRO A 17 3.43 12.89 -1.21
N LEU A 18 3.30 13.06 -2.52
CA LEU A 18 2.07 12.72 -3.23
C LEU A 18 1.77 11.23 -3.11
N LEU A 19 2.73 10.34 -3.36
CA LEU A 19 2.57 8.89 -3.21
C LEU A 19 2.13 8.51 -1.80
N ARG A 20 2.71 9.13 -0.77
CA ARG A 20 2.39 8.86 0.62
C ARG A 20 0.96 9.29 0.97
N PHE A 21 0.56 10.48 0.55
CA PHE A 21 -0.79 11.00 0.80
C PHE A 21 -1.85 10.24 0.00
N THR A 22 -1.60 9.92 -1.27
CA THR A 22 -2.56 9.15 -2.07
C THR A 22 -2.70 7.72 -1.55
N MET A 23 -1.59 7.08 -1.15
CA MET A 23 -1.62 5.78 -0.48
C MET A 23 -2.46 5.82 0.80
N GLY A 24 -2.21 6.80 1.67
CA GLY A 24 -3.00 6.97 2.89
C GLY A 24 -4.49 7.20 2.62
N LEU A 25 -4.82 8.02 1.62
CA LEU A 25 -6.20 8.30 1.24
C LEU A 25 -6.93 7.03 0.75
N VAL A 26 -6.28 6.26 -0.13
CA VAL A 26 -6.85 5.02 -0.65
C VAL A 26 -7.09 4.01 0.46
N LEU A 27 -6.12 3.83 1.36
CA LEU A 27 -6.25 2.94 2.52
C LEU A 27 -7.40 3.35 3.43
N LEU A 28 -7.48 4.63 3.77
CA LEU A 28 -8.53 5.15 4.65
C LEU A 28 -9.92 4.93 4.03
N TRP A 29 -10.05 5.14 2.72
CA TRP A 29 -11.32 4.96 2.02
C TRP A 29 -11.74 3.49 1.93
N ILE A 30 -10.83 2.60 1.52
CA ILE A 30 -11.09 1.16 1.43
C ILE A 30 -11.44 0.60 2.81
N ALA A 31 -10.68 0.98 3.83
CA ALA A 31 -10.92 0.54 5.19
C ALA A 31 -12.26 1.06 5.73
N GLY A 32 -12.60 2.33 5.47
CA GLY A 32 -13.89 2.92 5.83
C GLY A 32 -15.08 2.14 5.26
N LEU A 33 -14.99 1.71 4.00
CA LEU A 33 -16.03 0.90 3.37
C LEU A 33 -16.24 -0.45 4.06
N LYS A 34 -15.21 -1.05 4.67
CA LYS A 34 -15.35 -2.32 5.40
C LYS A 34 -16.24 -2.21 6.63
N PHE A 35 -16.36 -1.02 7.23
CA PHE A 35 -17.24 -0.79 8.38
C PHE A 35 -18.70 -0.53 7.97
N VAL A 36 -18.91 -0.04 6.73
CA VAL A 36 -20.25 0.13 6.15
C VAL A 36 -20.81 -1.21 5.70
N ASP A 37 -20.02 -1.96 4.93
CA ASP A 37 -20.38 -3.31 4.47
C ASP A 37 -19.13 -4.22 4.42
N PRO A 38 -19.01 -5.20 5.33
CA PRO A 38 -17.91 -6.16 5.30
C PRO A 38 -18.12 -7.28 4.28
N ALA A 39 -19.31 -7.43 3.68
CA ALA A 39 -19.64 -8.57 2.83
C ALA A 39 -18.69 -8.77 1.63
N PRO A 40 -18.24 -7.72 0.90
CA PRO A 40 -17.31 -7.90 -0.22
C PRO A 40 -15.96 -8.47 0.24
N GLY A 41 -15.40 -7.95 1.32
CA GLY A 41 -14.13 -8.43 1.88
C GLY A 41 -14.27 -9.84 2.47
N ARG A 42 -15.41 -10.13 3.12
CA ARG A 42 -15.69 -11.46 3.65
C ARG A 42 -15.84 -12.49 2.54
N GLY A 43 -16.57 -12.20 1.47
CA GLY A 43 -16.74 -13.13 0.35
C GLY A 43 -15.42 -13.50 -0.33
N MET A 44 -14.47 -12.57 -0.40
CA MET A 44 -13.10 -12.84 -0.84
C MET A 44 -12.35 -13.80 0.10
N LEU A 45 -12.50 -13.61 1.41
CA LEU A 45 -11.92 -14.51 2.42
C LEU A 45 -12.61 -15.88 2.43
N GLU A 46 -13.93 -15.96 2.28
CA GLU A 46 -14.66 -17.22 2.19
C GLU A 46 -14.14 -18.08 1.04
N ALA A 47 -13.79 -17.45 -0.08
CA ALA A 47 -13.27 -18.14 -1.25
C ALA A 47 -11.79 -18.53 -1.15
N SER A 48 -11.00 -17.86 -0.32
CA SER A 48 -9.54 -18.04 -0.27
C SER A 48 -9.04 -18.64 1.04
N LEU A 49 -9.49 -18.12 2.17
CA LEU A 49 -9.11 -18.50 3.53
C LEU A 49 -10.37 -18.62 4.42
N PRO A 50 -11.17 -19.70 4.27
CA PRO A 50 -12.46 -19.85 4.95
C PRO A 50 -12.37 -19.74 6.48
N LEU A 51 -11.22 -20.13 7.07
CA LEU A 51 -10.97 -20.06 8.51
C LEU A 51 -11.00 -18.63 9.06
N PHE A 52 -10.67 -17.63 8.24
CA PHE A 52 -10.63 -16.22 8.62
C PHE A 52 -11.84 -15.42 8.10
N ALA A 53 -12.82 -16.10 7.52
CA ALA A 53 -13.93 -15.48 6.80
C ALA A 53 -15.08 -15.02 7.73
N PHE A 54 -14.75 -14.19 8.72
CA PHE A 54 -15.73 -13.64 9.66
C PHE A 54 -15.61 -12.12 9.76
N ASN A 55 -16.71 -11.44 10.11
CA ASN A 55 -16.79 -9.97 10.17
C ASN A 55 -15.71 -9.35 11.05
N GLY A 56 -15.43 -9.95 12.21
CA GLY A 56 -14.39 -9.47 13.12
C GLY A 56 -13.01 -9.38 12.48
N PHE A 57 -12.63 -10.33 11.63
CA PHE A 57 -11.35 -10.29 10.93
C PHE A 57 -11.33 -9.19 9.87
N VAL A 58 -12.41 -9.02 9.11
CA VAL A 58 -12.55 -7.94 8.12
C VAL A 58 -12.45 -6.56 8.79
N TYR A 59 -13.11 -6.36 9.93
CA TYR A 59 -13.00 -5.13 10.71
C TYR A 59 -11.60 -4.92 11.27
N THR A 60 -10.94 -5.98 11.74
CA THR A 60 -9.56 -5.91 12.23
C THR A 60 -8.61 -5.46 11.12
N LEU A 61 -8.74 -6.01 9.91
CA LEU A 61 -7.99 -5.53 8.74
C LEU A 61 -8.29 -4.07 8.44
N GLY A 62 -9.56 -3.65 8.53
CA GLY A 62 -9.96 -2.25 8.37
C GLY A 62 -9.28 -1.32 9.39
N VAL A 63 -9.22 -1.71 10.67
CA VAL A 63 -8.52 -0.92 11.70
C VAL A 63 -7.03 -0.80 11.37
N LEU A 64 -6.39 -1.90 10.98
CA LEU A 64 -4.96 -1.90 10.62
C LEU A 64 -4.68 -0.98 9.41
N GLU A 65 -5.55 -0.99 8.41
CA GLU A 65 -5.44 -0.10 7.24
C GLU A 65 -5.64 1.37 7.62
N ILE A 66 -6.58 1.69 8.52
CA ILE A 66 -6.76 3.07 9.03
C ILE A 66 -5.52 3.53 9.79
N VAL A 67 -4.99 2.70 10.69
CA VAL A 67 -3.77 3.02 11.44
C VAL A 67 -2.60 3.24 10.48
N ALA A 68 -2.43 2.38 9.48
CA ALA A 68 -1.44 2.55 8.43
C ALA A 68 -1.62 3.89 7.69
N ALA A 69 -2.85 4.23 7.27
CA ALA A 69 -3.14 5.51 6.62
C ALA A 69 -2.75 6.72 7.47
N LEU A 70 -3.11 6.72 8.76
CA LEU A 70 -2.76 7.80 9.69
C LEU A 70 -1.26 7.94 9.88
N LEU A 71 -0.53 6.81 10.01
CA LEU A 71 0.93 6.81 10.10
C LEU A 71 1.57 7.38 8.82
N LEU A 72 1.03 7.04 7.65
CA LEU A 72 1.49 7.60 6.37
C LEU A 72 1.24 9.10 6.28
N PHE A 73 0.07 9.59 6.69
CA PHE A 73 -0.21 11.03 6.72
C PHE A 73 0.73 11.76 7.67
N ALA A 74 0.97 11.21 8.86
CA ALA A 74 1.92 11.74 9.83
C ALA A 74 3.39 11.63 9.36
N GLY A 75 3.67 10.79 8.35
CA GLY A 75 5.04 10.51 7.90
C GLY A 75 5.84 9.72 8.94
N LEU A 76 5.17 8.97 9.81
CA LEU A 76 5.79 8.17 10.87
C LEU A 76 5.98 6.72 10.43
N TRP A 77 7.15 6.15 10.71
CA TRP A 77 7.46 4.73 10.47
C TRP A 77 7.17 4.24 9.05
N VAL A 78 7.31 5.15 8.08
CA VAL A 78 6.88 4.97 6.68
C VAL A 78 7.39 3.67 6.06
N ARG A 79 8.65 3.31 6.27
CA ARG A 79 9.20 2.04 5.77
C ARG A 79 8.55 0.78 6.40
N TYR A 80 8.21 0.82 7.68
CA TYR A 80 7.61 -0.33 8.35
C TYR A 80 6.15 -0.49 7.94
N VAL A 81 5.44 0.63 7.83
CA VAL A 81 4.08 0.66 7.27
C VAL A 81 4.10 0.15 5.83
N GLY A 82 5.04 0.59 5.00
CA GLY A 82 5.19 0.09 3.64
C GLY A 82 5.42 -1.43 3.55
N LEU A 83 6.23 -2.01 4.45
CA LEU A 83 6.41 -3.47 4.51
C LEU A 83 5.13 -4.20 4.95
N ALA A 84 4.41 -3.66 5.95
CA ALA A 84 3.13 -4.22 6.39
C ALA A 84 2.07 -4.19 5.27
N LEU A 85 2.01 -3.09 4.51
CA LEU A 85 1.14 -2.95 3.34
C LEU A 85 1.52 -3.91 2.22
N LEU A 86 2.82 -4.12 1.98
CA LEU A 86 3.28 -5.10 1.01
C LEU A 86 2.84 -6.52 1.39
N LEU A 87 2.89 -6.87 2.67
CA LEU A 87 2.36 -8.15 3.17
C LEU A 87 0.84 -8.23 2.97
N LEU A 88 0.11 -7.16 3.31
CA LEU A 88 -1.34 -7.09 3.18
C LEU A 88 -1.78 -7.27 1.72
N PHE A 89 -1.26 -6.45 0.80
CA PHE A 89 -1.60 -6.51 -0.62
C PHE A 89 -1.02 -7.75 -1.29
N GLY A 90 0.18 -8.18 -0.91
CA GLY A 90 0.73 -9.47 -1.37
C GLY A 90 -0.18 -10.63 -0.99
N GLY A 91 -0.72 -10.61 0.24
CA GLY A 91 -1.71 -11.56 0.73
C GLY A 91 -3.01 -11.53 -0.07
N THR A 92 -3.59 -10.36 -0.33
CA THR A 92 -4.81 -10.26 -1.15
C THR A 92 -4.57 -10.71 -2.58
N LEU A 93 -3.42 -10.43 -3.17
CA LEU A 93 -3.07 -10.88 -4.52
C LEU A 93 -2.97 -12.40 -4.64
N THR A 94 -2.70 -13.14 -3.55
CA THR A 94 -2.72 -14.61 -3.60
C THR A 94 -4.09 -15.19 -3.98
N ILE A 95 -5.17 -14.41 -3.83
CA ILE A 95 -6.53 -14.80 -4.20
C ILE A 95 -6.67 -15.08 -5.70
N PHE A 96 -5.85 -14.44 -6.55
CA PHE A 96 -5.79 -14.77 -7.98
C PHE A 96 -5.45 -16.24 -8.24
N LEU A 97 -4.61 -16.83 -7.38
CA LEU A 97 -4.14 -18.20 -7.51
C LEU A 97 -5.04 -19.18 -6.76
N VAL A 98 -5.48 -18.82 -5.55
CA VAL A 98 -6.26 -19.70 -4.67
C VAL A 98 -7.74 -19.75 -5.10
N ALA A 99 -8.30 -18.63 -5.53
CA ALA A 99 -9.73 -18.50 -5.85
C ALA A 99 -9.96 -17.80 -7.21
N PRO A 100 -9.55 -18.43 -8.32
CA PRO A 100 -9.72 -17.85 -9.65
C PRO A 100 -11.20 -17.67 -10.03
N ALA A 101 -12.11 -18.50 -9.50
CA ALA A 101 -13.54 -18.42 -9.79
C ALA A 101 -14.16 -17.06 -9.38
N ILE A 102 -13.78 -16.50 -8.22
CA ILE A 102 -14.27 -15.17 -7.82
C ILE A 102 -13.58 -14.04 -8.57
N THR A 103 -12.36 -14.29 -9.05
CA THR A 103 -11.53 -13.31 -9.77
C THR A 103 -12.05 -13.09 -11.19
N TYR A 104 -12.35 -14.16 -11.92
CA TYR A 104 -12.83 -14.11 -13.31
C TYR A 104 -14.35 -14.21 -13.45
N GLY A 105 -15.05 -14.62 -12.38
CA GLY A 105 -16.49 -14.79 -12.39
C GLY A 105 -16.94 -15.81 -13.45
N PRO A 106 -18.17 -15.68 -13.99
CA PRO A 106 -18.75 -16.67 -14.91
C PRO A 106 -18.12 -16.64 -16.31
N HIS A 107 -17.35 -15.61 -16.66
CA HIS A 107 -16.81 -15.42 -18.00
C HIS A 107 -15.44 -16.08 -18.22
N ASN A 108 -14.83 -16.65 -17.15
CA ASN A 108 -13.48 -17.22 -17.16
C ASN A 108 -12.39 -16.24 -17.66
N PHE A 109 -11.14 -16.66 -17.63
CA PHE A 109 -10.01 -15.83 -18.08
C PHE A 109 -10.20 -15.40 -19.56
N PRO A 110 -9.96 -14.12 -19.94
CA PRO A 110 -9.29 -13.04 -19.21
C PRO A 110 -10.24 -11.97 -18.61
N ILE A 111 -11.55 -12.23 -18.53
CA ILE A 111 -12.53 -11.22 -18.11
C ILE A 111 -12.56 -11.15 -16.57
N LEU A 112 -12.35 -9.97 -15.99
CA LEU A 112 -12.31 -9.76 -14.54
C LEU A 112 -13.68 -9.40 -13.98
N SER A 113 -14.06 -10.06 -12.89
CA SER A 113 -15.19 -9.65 -12.06
C SER A 113 -14.90 -8.34 -11.32
N LEU A 114 -15.89 -7.76 -10.64
CA LEU A 114 -15.66 -6.62 -9.74
C LEU A 114 -14.64 -6.95 -8.64
N ALA A 115 -14.67 -8.18 -8.12
CA ALA A 115 -13.67 -8.66 -7.17
C ALA A 115 -12.28 -8.74 -7.81
N GLY A 116 -12.19 -9.27 -9.03
CA GLY A 116 -10.93 -9.32 -9.78
C GLY A 116 -10.34 -7.92 -10.05
N GLN A 117 -11.17 -6.94 -10.40
CA GLN A 117 -10.73 -5.54 -10.58
C GLN A 117 -10.24 -4.92 -9.27
N PHE A 118 -10.92 -5.22 -8.15
CA PHE A 118 -10.49 -4.80 -6.83
C PHE A 118 -9.15 -5.43 -6.44
N LEU A 119 -8.90 -6.69 -6.77
CA LEU A 119 -7.61 -7.33 -6.52
C LEU A 119 -6.53 -6.78 -7.46
N LEU A 120 -6.86 -6.48 -8.71
CA LEU A 120 -5.88 -6.00 -9.68
C LEU A 120 -5.29 -4.65 -9.28
N LYS A 121 -6.08 -3.72 -8.70
CA LYS A 121 -5.52 -2.44 -8.20
C LYS A 121 -4.49 -2.65 -7.08
N ASP A 122 -4.58 -3.73 -6.30
CA ASP A 122 -3.66 -4.01 -5.21
C ASP A 122 -2.25 -4.28 -5.72
N THR A 123 -2.08 -4.67 -7.00
CA THR A 123 -0.76 -4.76 -7.65
C THR A 123 -0.04 -3.42 -7.68
N VAL A 124 -0.78 -2.34 -7.99
CA VAL A 124 -0.26 -0.97 -8.02
C VAL A 124 0.03 -0.50 -6.60
N LEU A 125 -0.84 -0.83 -5.63
CA LEU A 125 -0.63 -0.48 -4.23
C LEU A 125 0.59 -1.21 -3.64
N ALA A 126 0.81 -2.47 -3.98
CA ALA A 126 2.01 -3.22 -3.60
C ALA A 126 3.28 -2.57 -4.19
N ALA A 127 3.27 -2.20 -5.47
CA ALA A 127 4.39 -1.49 -6.10
C ALA A 127 4.66 -0.12 -5.45
N ALA A 128 3.61 0.62 -5.13
CA ALA A 128 3.71 1.89 -4.42
C ALA A 128 4.23 1.72 -2.98
N ALA A 129 3.85 0.65 -2.28
CA ALA A 129 4.39 0.31 -0.97
C ALA A 129 5.89 0.03 -1.04
N ILE A 130 6.36 -0.74 -2.03
CA ILE A 130 7.81 -0.97 -2.26
C ILE A 130 8.55 0.35 -2.47
N ASN A 131 8.02 1.24 -3.32
CA ASN A 131 8.63 2.54 -3.58
C ASN A 131 8.70 3.38 -2.30
N LEU A 132 7.63 3.40 -1.52
CA LEU A 132 7.58 4.14 -0.26
C LEU A 132 8.64 3.63 0.74
N VAL A 133 8.84 2.31 0.85
CA VAL A 133 9.92 1.72 1.65
C VAL A 133 11.29 2.15 1.14
N ALA A 134 11.51 2.08 -0.17
CA ALA A 134 12.79 2.42 -0.79
C ALA A 134 13.15 3.89 -0.57
N MET A 135 12.19 4.80 -0.76
CA MET A 135 12.37 6.24 -0.61
C MET A 135 12.66 6.64 0.84
N ASP A 136 11.90 6.13 1.82
CA ASP A 136 12.15 6.41 3.24
C ASP A 136 13.50 5.83 3.69
N SER A 137 13.86 4.63 3.21
CA SER A 137 15.15 4.01 3.51
C SER A 137 16.33 4.81 2.96
N ALA A 138 16.21 5.34 1.74
CA ALA A 138 17.22 6.22 1.15
C ALA A 138 17.38 7.52 1.94
N ARG A 139 16.26 8.15 2.34
CA ARG A 139 16.28 9.35 3.20
C ARG A 139 16.91 9.10 4.57
N ALA A 140 16.63 7.94 5.17
CA ALA A 140 17.21 7.57 6.46
C ALA A 140 18.73 7.40 6.37
N ARG A 141 19.25 6.75 5.31
CA ARG A 141 20.69 6.61 5.08
C ARG A 141 21.38 7.97 4.90
N ALA A 142 20.84 8.84 4.05
CA ALA A 142 21.40 10.17 3.81
C ALA A 142 21.48 11.03 5.09
N ARG A 143 20.48 10.94 5.98
CA ARG A 143 20.51 11.63 7.28
C ARG A 143 21.62 11.11 8.19
N SER A 144 21.81 9.79 8.23
CA SER A 144 22.88 9.17 9.04
C SER A 144 24.28 9.55 8.55
N GLU A 145 24.49 9.56 7.23
CA GLU A 145 25.76 9.96 6.61
C GLU A 145 26.09 11.43 6.91
N HIS A 146 25.11 12.32 6.76
CA HIS A 146 25.29 13.74 7.10
C HIS A 146 25.69 13.93 8.57
N MET A 147 25.01 13.23 9.49
CA MET A 147 25.30 13.33 10.92
C MET A 147 26.69 12.78 11.29
N MET A 148 27.19 11.77 10.55
CA MET A 148 28.54 11.25 10.74
C MET A 148 29.60 12.25 10.24
N ASN A 149 29.41 12.84 9.06
CA ASN A 149 30.33 13.85 8.51
C ASN A 149 30.42 15.10 9.39
N THR A 150 29.29 15.58 9.93
CA THR A 150 29.29 16.73 10.84
C THR A 150 30.06 16.43 12.13
N ARG A 151 29.96 15.21 12.66
CA ARG A 151 30.73 14.81 13.87
C ARG A 151 32.24 14.78 13.60
N THR A 152 32.66 14.26 12.45
CA THR A 152 34.08 14.23 12.05
C THR A 152 34.64 15.65 11.88
N ALA A 153 33.88 16.56 11.24
CA ALA A 153 34.32 17.93 11.02
C ALA A 153 34.44 18.78 12.29
N VAL A 154 33.72 18.43 13.36
CA VAL A 154 33.83 19.11 14.68
C VAL A 154 35.03 18.59 15.49
N GLN A 155 35.58 17.43 15.13
CA GLN A 155 36.71 16.80 15.83
C GLN A 155 38.08 17.12 15.21
N THR A 156 38.12 17.81 14.07
CA THR A 156 39.34 18.30 13.38
C THR A 156 39.53 19.78 13.59
#